data_AF-A0A655APS4-F1
#
_entry.id   AF-A0A655APS4-F1
#
_cell.length_a   1.000
_cell.length_b   1.000
_cell.length_c   1.000
_cell.angle_alpha   90.00
_cell.angle_beta   90.00
_cell.angle_gamma   90.00
#
_symmetry.space_group_name_H-M   'P 1'
#
loop_
_entity.id
_entity.type
_entity.pdbx_description
1 polymer ?
#
loop_
_entity_poly.entity_id
_entity_poly.type
_entity_poly.pdbx_seq_one_letter_code
_entity_poly.pdbx_strand_id
1 'polypeptide(L)' 'MAAAVDDPIHPLQVAADWVSVAPHAALRTVTLDEIGADAAALGSACLAALAEVSGA' A
#
# COMPACT_ATOMS: atom_id res chain seq x y z
N MET A 1 3.11 -0.03 -3.79
CA MET A 1 2.49 -1.06 -2.93
C MET A 1 1.53 -0.37 -1.97
N ALA A 2 0.41 -1.02 -1.62
CA ALA A 2 -0.46 -0.59 -0.53
C ALA A 2 -0.61 -1.73 0.49
N ALA A 3 -0.68 -1.39 1.78
CA ALA A 3 -0.92 -2.34 2.86
C ALA A 3 -1.90 -1.75 3.90
N ALA A 4 -2.79 -2.58 4.40
CA ALA A 4 -3.63 -2.23 5.55
C ALA A 4 -2.82 -2.42 6.84
N VAL A 5 -2.69 -1.36 7.66
CA VAL A 5 -1.81 -1.37 8.85
C VAL A 5 -2.34 -2.26 9.99
N ASP A 6 -3.63 -2.53 9.96
CA ASP A 6 -4.42 -3.29 10.92
C ASP A 6 -4.86 -4.66 10.39
N ASP A 7 -4.31 -5.13 9.27
CA ASP A 7 -4.57 -6.45 8.71
C ASP A 7 -3.75 -7.55 9.42
N PRO A 8 -4.40 -8.48 10.16
CA PRO A 8 -3.71 -9.56 10.86
C PRO A 8 -3.25 -10.69 9.94
N ILE A 9 -3.76 -10.77 8.71
CA ILE A 9 -3.46 -11.79 7.70
C ILE A 9 -2.31 -11.33 6.81
N HIS A 10 -2.26 -10.05 6.47
CA HIS A 10 -1.23 -9.44 5.62
C HIS A 10 -0.42 -8.37 6.38
N PRO A 11 0.57 -8.76 7.20
CA PRO A 11 1.29 -7.82 8.06
C PRO A 11 2.02 -6.73 7.26
N LEU A 12 1.95 -5.49 7.76
CA LEU A 12 2.65 -4.33 7.20
C LEU A 12 4.14 -4.58 6.94
N GLN A 13 4.79 -5.36 7.81
CA GLN A 13 6.22 -5.66 7.68
C GLN A 13 6.56 -6.35 6.34
N VAL A 14 5.70 -7.24 5.84
CA VAL A 14 5.91 -7.90 4.55
C VAL A 14 5.96 -6.87 3.42
N ALA A 15 5.10 -5.86 3.50
CA ALA A 15 5.08 -4.77 2.54
C ALA A 15 6.32 -3.89 2.61
N ALA A 16 6.76 -3.57 3.83
CA ALA A 16 7.99 -2.81 4.06
C ALA A 16 9.21 -3.57 3.52
N ASP A 17 9.29 -4.88 3.77
CA ASP A 17 10.38 -5.73 3.30
C ASP A 17 10.46 -5.74 1.77
N TRP A 18 9.32 -5.89 1.08
CA TRP A 18 9.28 -5.85 -0.38
C TRP A 18 9.70 -4.50 -0.95
N VAL A 19 9.22 -3.40 -0.38
CA VAL A 19 9.61 -2.05 -0.81
C VAL A 19 11.09 -1.78 -0.55
N SER A 20 11.68 -2.35 0.51
CA SER A 20 13.10 -2.16 0.82
C SER A 20 14.07 -2.79 -0.19
N VAL A 21 13.63 -3.82 -0.92
CA VAL A 21 14.48 -4.57 -1.87
C VAL A 21 14.15 -4.28 -3.33
N ALA A 22 12.97 -3.72 -3.61
CA ALA A 22 12.53 -3.40 -4.98
C ALA A 22 13.06 -2.01 -5.41
N PRO A 23 13.79 -1.90 -6.55
CA PRO A 23 14.39 -0.64 -6.99
C PRO A 23 13.39 0.50 -7.28
N HIS A 24 12.16 0.16 -7.66
CA HIS A 24 11.10 1.09 -8.01
C HIS A 24 9.83 0.74 -7.26
N ALA A 25 9.84 0.98 -5.95
CA ALA A 25 8.69 0.74 -5.11
C ALA A 25 8.52 1.84 -4.07
N ALA A 26 7.26 2.22 -3.83
CA ALA A 26 6.85 3.03 -2.71
C ALA A 26 5.77 2.27 -1.92
N LEU A 27 5.68 2.57 -0.62
CA LEU A 27 4.67 2.02 0.27
C LEU A 27 3.67 3.10 0.65
N ARG A 28 2.38 2.80 0.45
CA ARG A 28 1.27 3.56 1.02
C ARG A 28 0.48 2.67 1.98
N THR A 29 -0.11 3.29 2.99
CA THR A 29 -0.86 2.59 4.03
C THR A 29 -2.31 3.02 4.04
N VAL A 30 -3.19 2.09 4.38
CA VAL A 30 -4.62 2.28 4.63
C VAL A 30 -5.01 1.51 5.90
N THR A 31 -6.27 1.57 6.31
CA THR A 31 -6.88 0.72 7.34
C THR A 31 -7.97 -0.17 6.75
N LEU A 32 -8.32 -1.26 7.43
CA LEU A 32 -9.45 -2.10 7.06
C LEU A 32 -10.78 -1.33 7.16
N ASP A 33 -10.89 -0.38 8.09
CA ASP A 33 -12.07 0.49 8.21
C ASP A 33 -12.22 1.39 6.98
N GLU A 34 -11.14 2.03 6.52
CA GLU A 34 -11.14 2.83 5.28
C GLU A 34 -11.53 2.00 4.06
N ILE A 35 -10.99 0.78 3.93
CA ILE A 35 -11.37 -0.14 2.83
C ILE A 35 -12.83 -0.57 2.94
N GLY A 36 -13.34 -0.78 4.15
CA GLY A 36 -14.73 -1.14 4.41
C GLY A 36 -15.71 -0.01 4.07
N ALA A 37 -15.32 1.23 4.36
CA ALA A 37 -16.09 2.43 4.03
C ALA A 37 -16.02 2.78 2.52
N ASP A 38 -14.85 2.60 1.90
CA ASP A 38 -14.63 2.78 0.47
C ASP A 38 -13.63 1.74 -0.07
N ALA A 39 -14.13 0.74 -0.80
CA ALA A 39 -13.29 -0.28 -1.41
C ALA A 39 -12.27 0.30 -2.42
N ALA A 40 -12.53 1.48 -3.00
CA ALA A 40 -11.60 2.14 -3.90
C ALA A 40 -10.35 2.70 -3.18
N ALA A 41 -10.39 2.90 -1.86
CA ALA A 41 -9.28 3.43 -1.08
C ALA A 41 -7.99 2.61 -1.27
N LEU A 42 -8.10 1.28 -1.28
CA LEU A 42 -6.95 0.39 -1.53
C LEU A 42 -6.37 0.59 -2.94
N GLY A 43 -7.24 0.68 -3.96
CA GLY A 43 -6.84 0.89 -5.34
C GLY A 43 -6.16 2.25 -5.54
N SER A 44 -6.74 3.30 -4.95
CA SER A 44 -6.18 4.66 -4.97
C SER A 44 -4.80 4.72 -4.31
N ALA A 45 -4.62 4.04 -3.17
CA ALA A 45 -3.32 3.93 -2.52
C ALA A 45 -2.28 3.20 -3.39
N CYS A 46 -2.69 2.14 -4.09
CA CYS A 46 -1.83 1.44 -5.05
C CYS A 46 -1.39 2.34 -6.20
N LEU A 47 -2.31 3.09 -6.81
CA LEU A 47 -2.02 4.00 -7.92
C LEU A 47 -1.14 5.17 -7.47
N ALA A 48 -1.37 5.73 -6.28
CA ALA A 48 -0.54 6.78 -5.72
C ALA A 48 0.91 6.30 -5.49
N ALA A 49 1.08 5.08 -4.96
CA ALA A 49 2.40 4.47 -4.79
C ALA A 49 3.11 4.23 -6.13
N LEU A 50 2.37 3.88 -7.18
CA LEU A 50 2.92 3.71 -8.52
C LEU A 50 3.33 5.06 -9.13
N ALA A 51 2.50 6.09 -9.03
CA ALA A 51 2.79 7.43 -9.54
C ALA A 51 4.07 7.99 -8.92
N GLU A 52 4.24 7.83 -7.61
CA GLU A 52 5.42 8.27 -6.85
C GLU A 52 6.73 7.74 -7.44
N VAL A 53 6.77 6.47 -7.85
CA VAL A 53 7.99 5.85 -8.40
C VAL A 53 8.08 5.95 -9.93
N SER A 54 6.98 6.29 -10.61
CA SER A 54 6.94 6.43 -12.07
C SER A 54 7.26 7.85 -12.53
N GLY A 55 7.36 8.83 -11.62
CA GLY A 55 7.58 10.24 -11.95
C GLY A 55 6.37 10.90 -12.64
N ALA A 56 5.17 10.36 -12.42
CA ALA A 56 3.90 10.87 -12.95
C ALA A 56 3.22 11.82 -11.96
#